data_AF-A0A1C8ZV80-F1
#
_entry.id   AF-A0A1C8ZV80-F1
#
_cell.length_a   1.000
_cell.length_b   1.000
_cell.length_c   1.000
_cell.angle_alpha   90.00
_cell.angle_beta   90.00
_cell.angle_gamma   90.00
#
_symmetry.space_group_name_H-M   'P 1'
#
loop_
_entity.id
_entity.type
_entity.pdbx_description
1 polymer ?
#
loop_
_entity_poly.entity_id
_entity_poly.type
_entity_poly.pdbx_seq_one_letter_code
_entity_poly.pdbx_strand_id
1 'polypeptide(L)'
;MIYRAKVEGEGLAIINFDAKGYKVYDDHYNLVGAFAHNGKVYVNVDKGITYIYFVKDKPDTLPDDKDFLVHDFKVVKYEDCKNAKELQDFDGTLINGETNTATYLFTRKEIGPSFYLEVDYTYEGEGDNLIVGFLAESEPDSKANCNGQLLGGCDKYYAKGSYAVGFNPIYSRKLQTPNSPIKDSIVLVNPDGNCELLPININEVKGRHTLKIVLNYSSLTISLDRAELPPIYLASNSKPGHIYVVGNSGILTSKIRINSLILYDGKYLGVKEVQQVGFEKVRIKNFKGISEGSIDLGKVNVIIGANNAGKTSLLEALYLLASAEQKPAGFNDSIELLAYLHGIENNAQKSRFLFHFYNTQLPVEIEGGKRVVKITYDNNIIKRVLEGDKEVTKGEQRSLFINSLLLRKYISYIENNWETISNMTDVIKEVISDINEVNNEEYIPTITFEPFGGQNTFYLMRSDGKRVRLFDLGEGLQIFLTVRLLYEFLKPGLILWDDIESHLNPKLLGRIIAWFDDIPGQIVVTTHNLDVAEDIVETLGARCLAVDIKSGGKLIIREIEDLSKYLELGLDPRVIVRGETVG
;
A
#
# COMPACT_ATOMS: atom_id res chain seq x y z
N MET A 1 -4.70 -13.33 -2.77
CA MET A 1 -4.69 -12.37 -1.64
C MET A 1 -4.39 -11.01 -2.23
N ILE A 2 -4.93 -9.95 -1.63
CA ILE A 2 -4.74 -8.58 -2.11
C ILE A 2 -4.22 -7.72 -0.97
N TYR A 3 -3.15 -7.00 -1.23
CA TYR A 3 -2.60 -5.99 -0.34
C TYR A 3 -2.63 -4.64 -1.03
N ARG A 4 -2.58 -3.56 -0.27
CA ARG A 4 -2.37 -2.21 -0.82
C ARG A 4 -1.46 -1.39 0.06
N ALA A 5 -0.80 -0.40 -0.52
CA ALA A 5 0.01 0.57 0.18
C ALA A 5 -0.43 1.97 -0.21
N LYS A 6 -0.61 2.85 0.78
CA LYS A 6 -0.91 4.27 0.52
C LYS A 6 0.36 4.99 0.12
N VAL A 7 0.28 5.75 -0.97
CA VAL A 7 1.38 6.55 -1.51
C VAL A 7 0.95 8.02 -1.54
N GLU A 8 1.75 8.89 -0.90
CA GLU A 8 1.42 10.31 -0.75
C GLU A 8 2.30 11.15 -1.68
N GLY A 9 1.87 11.28 -2.93
CA GLY A 9 2.51 12.12 -3.96
C GLY A 9 3.09 11.33 -5.13
N GLU A 10 3.88 12.03 -5.95
CA GLU A 10 4.54 11.50 -7.15
C GLU A 10 6.03 11.24 -6.88
N GLY A 11 6.56 10.11 -7.37
CA GLY A 11 7.95 9.69 -7.17
C GLY A 11 8.11 8.19 -6.86
N LEU A 12 9.28 7.80 -6.36
CA LEU A 12 9.57 6.40 -6.03
C LEU A 12 9.01 6.02 -4.66
N ALA A 13 8.04 5.12 -4.65
CA ALA A 13 7.61 4.40 -3.46
C ALA A 13 8.50 3.17 -3.23
N ILE A 14 9.06 3.05 -2.03
CA ILE A 14 9.78 1.84 -1.59
C ILE A 14 9.02 1.19 -0.46
N ILE A 15 8.67 -0.07 -0.65
CA ILE A 15 7.66 -0.78 0.13
C ILE A 15 8.28 -2.04 0.69
N ASN A 16 8.34 -2.19 2.00
CA ASN A 16 8.83 -3.42 2.65
C ASN A 16 7.78 -4.53 2.51
N PHE A 17 7.81 -5.25 1.39
CA PHE A 17 6.86 -6.29 1.05
C PHE A 17 7.53 -7.38 0.20
N ASP A 18 7.34 -8.64 0.60
CA ASP A 18 7.72 -9.78 -0.21
C ASP A 18 6.69 -9.95 -1.34
N ALA A 19 7.00 -9.34 -2.49
CA ALA A 19 6.14 -9.36 -3.67
C ALA A 19 6.33 -10.60 -4.54
N LYS A 20 6.95 -11.67 -4.02
CA LYS A 20 7.06 -12.92 -4.77
C LYS A 20 5.67 -13.45 -5.16
N GLY A 21 5.40 -13.48 -6.47
CA GLY A 21 4.11 -13.89 -7.03
C GLY A 21 3.01 -12.83 -6.95
N TYR A 22 3.37 -11.54 -6.87
CA TYR A 22 2.43 -10.43 -6.93
C TYR A 22 2.72 -9.55 -8.15
N LYS A 23 1.65 -9.10 -8.81
CA LYS A 23 1.66 -7.97 -9.73
C LYS A 23 1.26 -6.70 -9.00
N VAL A 24 1.73 -5.57 -9.53
CA VAL A 24 1.55 -4.25 -8.92
C VAL A 24 0.63 -3.41 -9.80
N TYR A 25 -0.43 -2.87 -9.22
CA TYR A 25 -1.44 -2.07 -9.90
C TYR A 25 -1.66 -0.71 -9.22
N ASP A 26 -2.11 0.29 -9.97
CA ASP A 26 -2.53 1.58 -9.42
C ASP A 26 -4.03 1.61 -9.04
N ASP A 27 -4.53 2.77 -8.61
CA ASP A 27 -5.95 3.00 -8.26
C ASP A 27 -6.95 2.84 -9.41
N HIS A 28 -6.46 2.76 -10.65
CA HIS A 28 -7.24 2.58 -11.88
C HIS A 28 -7.01 1.20 -12.50
N TYR A 29 -6.42 0.28 -11.73
CA TYR A 29 -6.10 -1.08 -12.14
C TYR A 29 -5.13 -1.18 -13.34
N ASN A 30 -4.34 -0.13 -13.60
CA ASN A 30 -3.25 -0.21 -14.57
C ASN A 30 -2.06 -0.94 -13.96
N LEU A 31 -1.40 -1.79 -14.76
CA LEU A 31 -0.16 -2.44 -14.35
C LEU A 31 0.95 -1.39 -14.19
N VAL A 32 1.57 -1.33 -13.02
CA VAL A 32 2.63 -0.36 -12.72
C VAL A 32 4.00 -1.03 -12.85
N GLY A 33 4.94 -0.32 -13.45
CA GLY A 33 6.34 -0.73 -13.48
C GLY A 33 6.91 -0.81 -12.06
N ALA A 34 7.21 -2.01 -11.61
CA ALA A 34 7.77 -2.27 -10.29
C ALA A 34 8.92 -3.28 -10.38
N PHE A 35 9.81 -3.26 -9.39
CA PHE A 35 10.83 -4.30 -9.21
C PHE A 35 10.97 -4.67 -7.74
N ALA A 36 11.41 -5.90 -7.47
CA ALA A 36 11.63 -6.39 -6.11
C ALA A 36 13.12 -6.61 -5.86
N HIS A 37 13.59 -6.24 -4.66
CA HIS A 37 14.96 -6.51 -4.22
C HIS A 37 15.02 -6.59 -2.70
N ASN A 38 15.65 -7.64 -2.15
CA ASN A 38 15.85 -7.84 -0.70
C ASN A 38 14.57 -7.65 0.15
N GLY A 39 13.43 -8.17 -0.31
CA GLY A 39 12.15 -8.05 0.40
C GLY A 39 11.53 -6.65 0.37
N LYS A 40 12.00 -5.78 -0.52
CA LYS A 40 11.40 -4.48 -0.85
C LYS A 40 10.85 -4.49 -2.26
N VAL A 41 9.81 -3.70 -2.50
CA VAL A 41 9.29 -3.38 -3.82
C VAL A 41 9.48 -1.90 -4.09
N TYR A 42 9.94 -1.60 -5.28
CA TYR A 42 10.22 -0.26 -5.77
C TYR A 42 9.22 0.03 -6.88
N VAL A 43 8.44 1.09 -6.71
CA VAL A 43 7.37 1.44 -7.65
C VAL A 43 7.47 2.93 -7.97
N ASN A 44 7.51 3.28 -9.24
CA ASN A 44 7.38 4.67 -9.65
C ASN A 44 5.90 5.05 -9.65
N VAL A 45 5.56 6.11 -8.91
CA VAL A 45 4.18 6.53 -8.66
C VAL A 45 3.93 7.82 -9.40
N ASP A 46 2.98 7.76 -10.33
CA ASP A 46 2.53 8.92 -11.09
C ASP A 46 1.60 9.82 -10.28
N LYS A 47 1.43 11.05 -10.76
CA LYS A 47 0.53 12.03 -10.15
C LYS A 47 -0.92 11.54 -10.14
N GLY A 48 -1.58 11.69 -8.99
CA GLY A 48 -3.00 11.35 -8.82
C GLY A 48 -3.25 9.94 -8.28
N ILE A 49 -2.20 9.11 -8.19
CA ILE A 49 -2.28 7.81 -7.53
C ILE A 49 -2.22 7.99 -6.01
N THR A 50 -3.14 7.34 -5.31
CA THR A 50 -3.27 7.34 -3.85
C THR A 50 -2.87 6.00 -3.24
N TYR A 51 -3.17 4.89 -3.92
CA TYR A 51 -2.78 3.55 -3.51
C TYR A 51 -2.13 2.76 -4.64
N ILE A 52 -1.27 1.84 -4.22
CA ILE A 52 -0.71 0.77 -5.04
C ILE A 52 -1.24 -0.55 -4.50
N TYR A 53 -1.69 -1.42 -5.38
CA TYR A 53 -2.26 -2.73 -5.05
C TYR A 53 -1.31 -3.85 -5.47
N PHE A 54 -1.11 -4.79 -4.55
CA PHE A 54 -0.39 -6.03 -4.79
C PHE A 54 -1.41 -7.15 -4.93
N VAL A 55 -1.59 -7.64 -6.15
CA VAL A 55 -2.53 -8.70 -6.46
C VAL A 55 -1.74 -9.97 -6.77
N LYS A 56 -2.02 -11.03 -6.02
CA LYS A 56 -1.32 -12.32 -6.18
C LYS A 56 -1.75 -13.01 -7.47
N ASP A 57 -0.78 -13.38 -8.30
CA ASP A 57 -0.97 -14.08 -9.58
C ASP A 57 0.07 -15.22 -9.69
N LYS A 58 -0.23 -16.35 -10.38
CA LYS A 58 0.68 -17.52 -10.47
C LYS A 58 1.08 -17.84 -11.93
N PRO A 59 2.39 -18.06 -12.24
CA PRO A 59 3.60 -17.56 -11.60
C PRO A 59 4.46 -16.66 -12.50
N ASP A 60 5.47 -16.06 -11.85
CA ASP A 60 6.53 -15.16 -12.31
C ASP A 60 6.14 -13.68 -12.47
N THR A 61 7.16 -12.82 -12.36
CA THR A 61 7.19 -11.37 -12.65
C THR A 61 6.89 -10.38 -11.52
N LEU A 62 7.82 -10.30 -10.57
CA LEU A 62 8.73 -9.15 -10.61
C LEU A 62 10.11 -9.75 -10.91
N PRO A 63 10.86 -9.29 -11.91
CA PRO A 63 12.23 -9.76 -12.07
C PRO A 63 12.98 -9.46 -10.76
N ASP A 64 13.59 -10.47 -10.15
CA ASP A 64 14.73 -10.26 -9.27
C ASP A 64 15.81 -9.70 -10.18
N ASP A 65 15.84 -8.38 -10.38
CA ASP A 65 16.86 -7.80 -11.21
C ASP A 65 18.19 -7.91 -10.46
N LYS A 66 19.16 -8.56 -11.11
CA LYS A 66 20.52 -8.63 -10.60
C LYS A 66 21.12 -7.25 -10.76
N ASP A 67 21.34 -6.59 -9.62
CA ASP A 67 22.26 -5.46 -9.47
C ASP A 67 22.03 -4.34 -10.50
N PHE A 68 20.94 -3.59 -10.34
CA PHE A 68 20.44 -2.57 -11.28
C PHE A 68 21.48 -1.53 -11.77
N LEU A 69 22.68 -1.40 -11.19
CA LEU A 69 23.44 -0.14 -11.27
C LEU A 69 24.96 -0.21 -11.45
N VAL A 70 25.58 -1.34 -11.79
CA VAL A 70 27.01 -1.24 -12.17
C VAL A 70 27.17 -0.45 -13.48
N HIS A 71 26.21 -0.49 -14.40
CA HIS A 71 26.31 0.17 -15.72
C HIS A 71 26.14 1.70 -15.69
N ASP A 72 25.35 2.22 -14.76
CA ASP A 72 25.15 3.67 -14.60
C ASP A 72 26.33 4.37 -13.93
N PHE A 73 27.29 3.60 -13.43
CA PHE A 73 28.52 4.12 -12.86
C PHE A 73 29.71 3.82 -13.78
N LYS A 74 30.62 4.78 -13.88
CA LYS A 74 32.00 4.50 -14.29
C LYS A 74 32.76 4.00 -13.07
N VAL A 75 33.57 2.97 -13.28
CA VAL A 75 34.37 2.32 -12.25
C VAL A 75 35.81 2.68 -12.50
N VAL A 76 36.46 3.41 -11.61
CA VAL A 76 37.82 3.89 -11.84
C VAL A 76 38.73 3.39 -10.73
N LYS A 77 39.76 2.65 -11.13
CA LYS A 77 40.78 2.11 -10.24
C LYS A 77 41.99 3.02 -10.20
N TYR A 78 42.48 3.30 -9.01
CA TYR A 78 43.75 3.94 -8.73
C TYR A 78 44.76 2.92 -8.21
N GLU A 79 45.92 2.89 -8.87
CA GLU A 79 47.11 2.17 -8.39
C GLU A 79 48.05 3.18 -7.70
N ASP A 80 48.43 2.88 -6.45
CA ASP A 80 49.29 3.71 -5.59
C ASP A 80 48.85 5.19 -5.51
N CYS A 81 47.54 5.46 -5.54
CA CYS A 81 46.94 6.79 -5.56
C CYS A 81 47.39 7.71 -6.73
N LYS A 82 47.98 7.16 -7.81
CA LYS A 82 48.57 7.96 -8.90
C LYS A 82 47.91 7.75 -10.25
N ASN A 83 47.82 6.48 -10.69
CA ASN A 83 47.37 6.16 -12.04
C ASN A 83 45.89 5.74 -12.02
N ALA A 84 45.03 6.53 -12.66
CA ALA A 84 43.62 6.23 -12.83
C ALA A 84 43.39 5.37 -14.07
N LYS A 85 42.57 4.34 -13.96
CA LYS A 85 42.13 3.51 -15.08
C LYS A 85 40.65 3.14 -14.91
N GLU A 86 39.83 3.45 -15.91
CA GLU A 86 38.45 2.94 -15.95
C GLU A 86 38.47 1.43 -16.18
N LEU A 87 37.69 0.70 -15.38
CA LEU A 87 37.50 -0.74 -15.48
C LEU A 87 36.20 -1.03 -16.24
N GLN A 88 36.20 -2.09 -17.03
CA GLN A 88 34.99 -2.58 -17.71
C GLN A 88 34.11 -3.41 -16.76
N ASP A 89 34.73 -4.15 -15.83
CA ASP A 89 34.05 -5.00 -14.87
C ASP A 89 34.43 -4.58 -13.44
N PHE A 90 33.45 -4.64 -12.53
CA PHE A 90 33.62 -4.38 -11.11
C PHE A 90 33.25 -5.62 -10.31
N ASP A 91 34.19 -6.14 -9.52
CA ASP A 91 34.01 -7.34 -8.68
C ASP A 91 33.34 -7.03 -7.33
N GLY A 92 32.97 -5.76 -7.12
CA GLY A 92 32.45 -5.23 -5.86
C GLY A 92 33.53 -4.69 -4.93
N THR A 93 34.82 -4.93 -5.19
CA THR A 93 35.90 -4.57 -4.26
C THR A 93 36.31 -3.11 -4.45
N LEU A 94 35.91 -2.25 -3.50
CA LEU A 94 36.21 -0.82 -3.50
C LEU A 94 37.61 -0.53 -2.93
N ILE A 95 38.02 -1.28 -1.92
CA ILE A 95 39.37 -1.21 -1.32
C ILE A 95 39.88 -2.63 -1.11
N ASN A 96 41.15 -2.87 -1.46
CA ASN A 96 41.91 -4.01 -0.98
C ASN A 96 43.30 -3.55 -0.49
N GLY A 97 43.47 -3.55 0.83
CA GLY A 97 44.71 -3.14 1.50
C GLY A 97 45.91 -4.04 1.19
N GLU A 98 45.69 -5.33 0.89
CA GLU A 98 46.78 -6.27 0.53
C GLU A 98 47.46 -5.89 -0.80
N THR A 99 46.71 -5.28 -1.71
CA THR A 99 47.19 -4.92 -3.06
C THR A 99 47.43 -3.42 -3.25
N ASN A 100 47.21 -2.60 -2.21
CA ASN A 100 47.28 -1.13 -2.26
C ASN A 100 46.46 -0.51 -3.41
N THR A 101 45.29 -1.08 -3.70
CA THR A 101 44.41 -0.65 -4.78
C THR A 101 43.15 0.00 -4.22
N ALA A 102 42.80 1.18 -4.73
CA ALA A 102 41.54 1.86 -4.44
C ALA A 102 40.72 1.96 -5.72
N THR A 103 39.41 1.74 -5.62
CA THR A 103 38.45 1.90 -6.71
C THR A 103 37.40 2.89 -6.25
N TYR A 104 36.92 3.72 -7.17
CA TYR A 104 35.72 4.52 -6.92
C TYR A 104 34.69 4.32 -8.03
N LEU A 105 33.43 4.51 -7.64
CA LEU A 105 32.28 4.52 -8.53
C LEU A 105 31.84 5.96 -8.72
N PHE A 106 31.48 6.34 -9.94
CA PHE A 106 30.95 7.68 -10.23
C PHE A 106 29.86 7.61 -11.29
N THR A 107 28.72 8.24 -11.06
CA THR A 107 27.58 8.18 -12.00
C THR A 107 27.94 8.74 -13.37
N ARG A 108 27.55 8.05 -14.45
CA ARG A 108 27.76 8.48 -15.84
C ARG A 108 26.89 9.68 -16.23
N LYS A 109 25.79 9.92 -15.53
CA LYS A 109 24.85 11.04 -15.73
C LYS A 109 24.73 11.88 -14.45
N GLU A 110 24.34 13.14 -14.60
CA GLU A 110 23.95 13.99 -13.47
C GLU A 110 22.62 13.51 -12.91
N ILE A 111 22.47 13.60 -11.59
CA ILE A 111 21.29 13.24 -10.82
C ILE A 111 20.65 14.52 -10.29
N GLY A 112 19.33 14.62 -10.34
CA GLY A 112 18.59 15.77 -9.87
C GLY A 112 18.74 16.03 -8.36
N PRO A 113 18.21 17.16 -7.87
CA PRO A 113 18.25 17.51 -6.45
C PRO A 113 17.25 16.71 -5.58
N SER A 114 16.65 15.65 -6.13
CA SER A 114 15.93 14.65 -5.35
C SER A 114 16.38 13.28 -5.80
N PHE A 115 16.85 12.45 -4.88
CA PHE A 115 17.29 11.10 -5.19
C PHE A 115 17.19 10.18 -3.98
N TYR A 116 17.20 8.88 -4.29
CA TYR A 116 17.35 7.81 -3.32
C TYR A 116 18.64 7.05 -3.62
N LEU A 117 19.50 6.87 -2.62
CA LEU A 117 20.70 6.05 -2.72
C LEU A 117 20.76 5.07 -1.55
N GLU A 118 20.96 3.79 -1.84
CA GLU A 118 21.20 2.72 -0.87
C GLU A 118 22.46 1.95 -1.27
N VAL A 119 23.41 1.87 -0.33
CA VAL A 119 24.70 1.21 -0.50
C VAL A 119 24.79 0.08 0.54
N ASP A 120 24.69 -1.17 0.08
CA ASP A 120 25.01 -2.34 0.90
C ASP A 120 26.50 -2.66 0.73
N TYR A 121 27.24 -2.67 1.85
CA TYR A 121 28.66 -2.91 1.82
C TYR A 121 29.11 -3.81 2.97
N THR A 122 30.22 -4.52 2.77
CA THR A 122 30.91 -5.30 3.79
C THR A 122 32.27 -4.67 4.06
N TYR A 123 32.55 -4.43 5.33
CA TYR A 123 33.78 -3.84 5.83
C TYR A 123 34.55 -4.85 6.70
N GLU A 124 35.81 -5.09 6.35
CA GLU A 124 36.77 -5.92 7.08
C GLU A 124 38.04 -5.10 7.37
N GLY A 125 38.62 -5.22 8.58
CA GLY A 125 39.87 -4.54 8.97
C GLY A 125 39.73 -3.53 10.10
N GLU A 126 40.85 -2.89 10.50
CA GLU A 126 40.89 -1.99 11.67
C GLU A 126 40.93 -0.49 11.34
N GLY A 127 40.96 -0.14 10.06
CA GLY A 127 40.97 1.25 9.59
C GLY A 127 40.19 1.43 8.28
N ASP A 128 40.09 2.70 7.86
CA ASP A 128 39.59 3.16 6.56
C ASP A 128 38.13 3.60 6.46
N ASN A 129 37.88 4.39 5.42
CA ASN A 129 36.66 5.19 5.25
C ASN A 129 35.95 4.82 3.95
N LEU A 130 34.64 4.64 4.05
CA LEU A 130 33.72 4.74 2.92
C LEU A 130 33.21 6.18 2.87
N ILE A 131 33.31 6.82 1.71
CA ILE A 131 32.73 8.14 1.45
C ILE A 131 31.78 8.02 0.27
N VAL A 132 30.58 8.55 0.45
CA VAL A 132 29.55 8.67 -0.57
C VAL A 132 29.28 10.15 -0.78
N GLY A 133 29.69 10.68 -1.93
CA GLY A 133 29.43 12.06 -2.30
C GLY A 133 28.28 12.21 -3.28
N PHE A 134 27.63 13.36 -3.24
CA PHE A 134 26.46 13.69 -4.04
C PHE A 134 26.42 15.18 -4.40
N LEU A 135 25.70 15.50 -5.48
CA LEU A 135 25.66 16.82 -6.11
C LEU A 135 27.07 17.30 -6.52
N ALA A 136 27.91 16.39 -7.03
CA ALA A 136 29.26 16.69 -7.46
C ALA A 136 29.30 17.23 -8.90
N GLU A 137 30.03 18.31 -9.14
CA GLU A 137 30.25 18.86 -10.49
C GLU A 137 31.36 18.12 -11.26
N SER A 138 32.22 17.37 -10.55
CA SER A 138 33.38 16.68 -11.11
C SER A 138 33.71 15.40 -10.36
N GLU A 139 34.61 14.60 -10.94
CA GLU A 139 35.20 13.43 -10.26
C GLU A 139 35.95 13.84 -8.98
N PRO A 140 36.09 12.92 -8.00
CA PRO A 140 36.90 13.14 -6.82
C PRO A 140 38.38 13.36 -7.18
N ASP A 141 38.89 14.57 -6.90
CA ASP A 141 40.25 14.99 -7.23
C ASP A 141 40.96 15.69 -6.05
N SER A 142 40.27 15.80 -4.91
CA SER A 142 40.72 16.57 -3.76
C SER A 142 40.61 15.78 -2.45
N LYS A 143 41.11 16.40 -1.37
CA LYS A 143 41.01 15.91 0.01
C LYS A 143 39.95 16.69 0.79
N ALA A 144 39.09 15.99 1.54
CA ALA A 144 38.29 16.61 2.58
C ALA A 144 39.11 16.75 3.87
N ASN A 145 39.27 17.99 4.35
CA ASN A 145 40.05 18.30 5.55
C ASN A 145 39.13 18.62 6.72
N CYS A 146 38.93 17.65 7.61
CA CYS A 146 38.04 17.79 8.76
C CYS A 146 38.84 18.25 9.98
N ASN A 147 38.64 19.48 10.42
CA ASN A 147 39.32 20.05 11.60
C ASN A 147 40.85 19.90 11.56
N GLY A 148 41.46 20.02 10.37
CA GLY A 148 42.90 19.86 10.17
C GLY A 148 43.39 18.41 10.07
N GLN A 149 42.50 17.41 10.08
CA GLN A 149 42.81 16.01 9.83
C GLN A 149 42.23 15.56 8.47
N LEU A 150 43.04 14.82 7.72
CA LEU A 150 42.64 14.25 6.44
C LEU A 150 41.70 13.06 6.65
N LEU A 151 40.56 13.06 5.95
CA LEU A 151 39.70 11.88 5.83
C LEU A 151 40.29 10.85 4.85
N GLY A 152 41.33 10.13 5.26
CA GLY A 152 41.88 8.99 4.49
C GLY A 152 43.32 9.23 3.99
N GLY A 153 43.83 8.27 3.20
CA GLY A 153 45.22 8.20 2.78
C GLY A 153 45.54 8.85 1.43
N CYS A 154 44.77 8.56 0.38
CA CYS A 154 45.00 9.13 -0.96
C CYS A 154 44.61 10.63 -1.07
N ASP A 155 45.10 11.31 -2.11
CA ASP A 155 44.85 12.74 -2.35
C ASP A 155 43.55 13.06 -3.11
N LYS A 156 42.88 12.03 -3.65
CA LYS A 156 41.76 12.14 -4.59
C LYS A 156 40.57 11.29 -4.14
N TYR A 157 39.83 11.74 -3.13
CA TYR A 157 38.68 10.99 -2.59
C TYR A 157 37.45 11.86 -2.32
N TYR A 158 37.55 13.17 -2.52
CA TYR A 158 36.47 14.12 -2.36
C TYR A 158 36.40 15.03 -3.60
N ALA A 159 35.20 15.28 -4.10
CA ALA A 159 34.97 16.27 -5.15
C ALA A 159 34.65 17.62 -4.48
N LYS A 160 35.51 18.62 -4.66
CA LYS A 160 35.31 19.94 -4.04
C LYS A 160 33.99 20.56 -4.52
N GLY A 161 33.21 21.12 -3.59
CA GLY A 161 31.88 21.67 -3.89
C GLY A 161 30.72 20.67 -3.78
N SER A 162 31.01 19.39 -3.57
CA SER A 162 29.97 18.36 -3.33
C SER A 162 29.59 18.28 -1.85
N TYR A 163 28.47 17.63 -1.54
CA TYR A 163 28.26 17.10 -0.20
C TYR A 163 28.81 15.68 -0.14
N ALA A 164 29.27 15.23 1.02
CA ALA A 164 29.67 13.84 1.19
C ALA A 164 29.33 13.30 2.58
N VAL A 165 28.93 12.04 2.63
CA VAL A 165 28.64 11.30 3.86
C VAL A 165 29.64 10.16 3.94
N GLY A 166 30.31 10.01 5.06
CA GLY A 166 31.26 8.92 5.25
C GLY A 166 31.38 8.43 6.67
N PHE A 167 32.10 7.32 6.81
CA PHE A 167 32.45 6.72 8.09
C PHE A 167 33.95 6.79 8.30
N ASN A 168 34.38 7.15 9.51
CA ASN A 168 35.79 7.07 9.88
C ASN A 168 35.97 6.56 11.32
N PRO A 169 36.19 5.24 11.51
CA PRO A 169 36.34 4.61 12.82
C PRO A 169 37.58 5.08 13.60
N ILE A 170 38.62 5.56 12.89
CA ILE A 170 39.86 6.03 13.52
C ILE A 170 39.71 7.48 14.00
N TYR A 171 39.05 8.31 13.20
CA TYR A 171 38.74 9.70 13.53
C TYR A 171 37.73 9.80 14.69
N SER A 172 36.70 8.93 14.69
CA SER A 172 35.74 8.85 15.81
C SER A 172 36.46 8.56 17.14
N ARG A 173 37.42 7.63 17.16
CA ARG A 173 38.18 7.25 18.37
C ARG A 173 39.21 8.29 18.83
N LYS A 174 39.90 8.98 17.91
CA LYS A 174 40.97 9.95 18.25
C LYS A 174 40.46 11.27 18.86
N LEU A 175 39.19 11.62 18.64
CA LEU A 175 38.58 12.84 19.16
C LEU A 175 37.91 12.68 20.55
N GLN A 176 37.98 11.48 21.15
CA GLN A 176 37.26 11.17 22.39
C GLN A 176 38.09 11.34 23.66
N THR A 177 37.44 11.76 24.75
CA THR A 177 37.99 11.79 26.11
C THR A 177 37.68 10.48 26.85
N PRO A 178 38.44 10.11 27.91
CA PRO A 178 38.33 8.80 28.58
C PRO A 178 36.95 8.43 29.15
N ASN A 179 36.01 9.39 29.26
CA ASN A 179 34.71 9.21 29.91
C ASN A 179 33.52 9.15 28.94
N SER A 180 33.73 9.11 27.62
CA SER A 180 32.62 9.06 26.66
C SER A 180 32.28 7.60 26.32
N PRO A 181 31.05 7.11 26.61
CA PRO A 181 30.64 5.78 26.19
C PRO A 181 30.60 5.73 24.66
N ILE A 182 31.16 4.66 24.09
CA ILE A 182 31.35 4.42 22.65
C ILE A 182 30.17 4.95 21.82
N LYS A 183 30.42 5.93 20.95
CA LYS A 183 29.50 6.31 19.87
C LYS A 183 30.34 6.59 18.62
N ASP A 184 30.29 5.68 17.66
CA ASP A 184 30.76 5.97 16.31
C ASP A 184 29.88 7.06 15.68
N SER A 185 30.45 7.83 14.75
CA SER A 185 29.78 8.98 14.15
C SER A 185 29.90 8.92 12.63
N ILE A 186 28.84 9.36 11.97
CA ILE A 186 28.86 9.70 10.55
C ILE A 186 29.55 11.05 10.40
N VAL A 187 30.37 11.19 9.36
CA VAL A 187 30.95 12.46 8.95
C VAL A 187 30.14 13.01 7.78
N LEU A 188 29.57 14.20 7.94
CA LEU A 188 28.96 14.96 6.85
C LEU A 188 29.94 16.07 6.43
N VAL A 189 30.32 16.08 5.15
CA VAL A 189 31.17 17.09 4.52
C VAL A 189 30.29 18.02 3.69
N ASN A 190 30.42 19.33 3.91
CA ASN A 190 29.72 20.35 3.14
C ASN A 190 30.53 20.78 1.90
N PRO A 191 29.95 21.55 0.95
CA PRO A 191 30.63 22.02 -0.26
C PRO A 191 31.94 22.78 -0.03
N ASP A 192 32.06 23.49 1.10
CA ASP A 192 33.28 24.20 1.49
C ASP A 192 34.41 23.25 1.96
N GLY A 193 34.09 21.97 2.18
CA GLY A 193 34.99 20.96 2.72
C GLY A 193 35.04 20.90 4.24
N ASN A 194 34.14 21.61 4.94
CA ASN A 194 33.98 21.54 6.39
C ASN A 194 33.19 20.29 6.78
N CYS A 195 33.52 19.74 7.95
CA CYS A 195 32.95 18.47 8.39
C CYS A 195 32.19 18.60 9.70
N GLU A 196 31.03 17.94 9.76
CA GLU A 196 30.21 17.78 10.95
C GLU A 196 30.17 16.32 11.36
N LEU A 197 30.25 16.06 12.68
CA LEU A 197 30.15 14.73 13.26
C LEU A 197 28.72 14.49 13.75
N LEU A 198 28.06 13.51 13.16
CA LEU A 198 26.68 13.13 13.45
C LEU A 198 26.69 11.79 14.22
N PRO A 199 26.40 11.80 15.53
CA PRO A 199 26.51 10.59 16.35
C PRO A 199 25.46 9.56 15.96
N ILE A 200 25.86 8.30 15.81
CA ILE A 200 24.95 7.19 15.50
C ILE A 200 25.22 6.01 16.43
N ASN A 201 24.15 5.32 16.85
CA ASN A 201 24.29 4.24 17.84
C ASN A 201 24.53 2.90 17.13
N ILE A 202 25.79 2.54 16.92
CA ILE A 202 26.20 1.31 16.24
C ILE A 202 27.20 0.58 17.12
N ASN A 203 26.98 -0.72 17.32
CA ASN A 203 27.75 -1.53 18.25
C ASN A 203 29.10 -1.99 17.65
N GLU A 204 29.17 -2.20 16.33
CA GLU A 204 30.36 -2.65 15.61
C GLU A 204 30.31 -2.17 14.15
N VAL A 205 31.44 -1.67 13.63
CA VAL A 205 31.57 -1.17 12.23
C VAL A 205 32.08 -2.26 11.28
N LYS A 206 32.52 -3.41 11.82
CA LYS A 206 32.91 -4.59 11.06
C LYS A 206 31.69 -5.40 10.66
N GLY A 207 31.72 -5.93 9.44
CA GLY A 207 30.65 -6.76 8.90
C GLY A 207 29.86 -6.05 7.80
N ARG A 208 28.61 -6.46 7.62
CA ARG A 208 27.73 -5.99 6.56
C ARG A 208 26.85 -4.86 7.07
N HIS A 209 26.82 -3.77 6.34
CA HIS A 209 26.08 -2.56 6.66
C HIS A 209 25.32 -2.03 5.45
N THR A 210 24.26 -1.26 5.69
CA THR A 210 23.47 -0.59 4.66
C THR A 210 23.41 0.90 4.95
N LEU A 211 24.09 1.71 4.13
CA LEU A 211 24.00 3.17 4.17
C LEU A 211 22.93 3.64 3.20
N LYS A 212 21.95 4.40 3.70
CA LYS A 212 20.89 5.01 2.90
C LYS A 212 20.97 6.53 2.99
N ILE A 213 20.92 7.17 1.84
CA ILE A 213 20.91 8.63 1.67
C ILE A 213 19.69 8.98 0.83
N VAL A 214 18.83 9.81 1.39
CA VAL A 214 17.65 10.33 0.69
C VAL A 214 17.76 11.84 0.66
N LEU A 215 17.77 12.42 -0.53
CA LEU A 215 17.60 13.84 -0.71
C LEU A 215 16.24 14.10 -1.35
N ASN A 216 15.40 14.90 -0.70
CA ASN A 216 14.15 15.39 -1.24
C ASN A 216 14.24 16.92 -1.28
N TYR A 217 14.70 17.45 -2.41
CA TYR A 217 15.05 18.87 -2.63
C TYR A 217 16.13 19.37 -1.66
N SER A 218 15.72 19.95 -0.53
CA SER A 218 16.60 20.45 0.52
C SER A 218 16.64 19.56 1.75
N SER A 219 15.73 18.58 1.89
CA SER A 219 15.71 17.69 3.06
C SER A 219 16.56 16.45 2.80
N LEU A 220 17.65 16.32 3.54
CA LEU A 220 18.57 15.20 3.53
C LEU A 220 18.32 14.29 4.73
N THR A 221 18.04 13.03 4.47
CA THR A 221 17.93 11.96 5.47
C THR A 221 19.04 10.96 5.25
N ILE A 222 19.73 10.60 6.33
CA ILE A 222 20.81 9.61 6.31
C ILE A 222 20.48 8.53 7.33
N SER A 223 20.56 7.27 6.93
CA SER A 223 20.48 6.13 7.84
C SER A 223 21.59 5.13 7.60
N LEU A 224 22.08 4.52 8.68
CA LEU A 224 22.95 3.36 8.64
C LEU A 224 22.28 2.21 9.38
N ASP A 225 22.06 1.11 8.68
CA ASP A 225 21.30 -0.05 9.15
C ASP A 225 19.92 0.35 9.69
N ARG A 226 19.70 0.22 11.00
CA ARG A 226 18.44 0.61 11.67
C ARG A 226 18.49 1.99 12.31
N ALA A 227 19.65 2.65 12.30
CA ALA A 227 19.82 3.95 12.92
C ALA A 227 19.62 5.05 11.86
N GLU A 228 18.70 5.97 12.13
CA GLU A 228 18.36 7.09 11.25
C GLU A 228 18.65 8.41 11.96
N LEU A 229 19.30 9.32 11.24
CA LEU A 229 19.60 10.66 11.73
C LEU A 229 18.39 11.59 11.51
N PRO A 230 18.19 12.60 12.37
CA PRO A 230 17.20 13.65 12.12
C PRO A 230 17.41 14.30 10.74
N PRO A 231 16.33 14.72 10.04
CA PRO A 231 16.46 15.38 8.74
C PRO A 231 17.36 16.62 8.81
N ILE A 232 18.28 16.72 7.86
CA ILE A 232 19.23 17.82 7.70
C ILE A 232 18.76 18.67 6.53
N TYR A 233 18.70 19.99 6.68
CA TYR A 233 18.25 20.89 5.61
C TYR A 233 19.44 21.52 4.90
N LEU A 234 19.62 21.16 3.64
CA LEU A 234 20.61 21.74 2.73
C LEU A 234 20.16 23.11 2.22
N ALA A 235 21.10 23.90 1.70
CA ALA A 235 20.79 25.19 1.09
C ALA A 235 19.77 25.04 -0.06
N SER A 236 18.83 25.98 -0.16
CA SER A 236 17.62 25.90 -1.01
C SER A 236 17.83 25.78 -2.54
N ASN A 237 19.08 25.83 -3.01
CA ASN A 237 19.44 25.92 -4.43
C ASN A 237 20.28 24.72 -4.91
N SER A 238 20.09 23.53 -4.34
CA SER A 238 20.75 22.29 -4.79
C SER A 238 20.54 22.11 -6.31
N LYS A 239 21.63 22.16 -7.07
CA LYS A 239 21.63 21.88 -8.52
C LYS A 239 21.80 20.39 -8.77
N PRO A 240 21.40 19.87 -9.94
CA PRO A 240 21.79 18.53 -10.35
C PRO A 240 23.31 18.33 -10.28
N GLY A 241 23.74 17.11 -10.02
CA GLY A 241 25.15 16.75 -10.00
C GLY A 241 25.35 15.25 -9.87
N HIS A 242 26.60 14.82 -9.89
CA HIS A 242 26.95 13.40 -9.86
C HIS A 242 27.00 12.83 -8.45
N ILE A 243 26.86 11.50 -8.37
CA ILE A 243 27.08 10.73 -7.15
C ILE A 243 28.35 9.91 -7.32
N TYR A 244 29.13 9.79 -6.23
CA TYR A 244 30.31 8.96 -6.19
C TYR A 244 30.40 8.16 -4.91
N VAL A 245 30.97 6.96 -5.01
CA VAL A 245 31.25 6.07 -3.88
C VAL A 245 32.74 5.76 -3.92
N VAL A 246 33.48 6.23 -2.93
CA VAL A 246 34.93 6.08 -2.84
C VAL A 246 35.27 5.35 -1.56
N GLY A 247 36.10 4.33 -1.68
CA GLY A 247 36.80 3.75 -0.55
C GLY A 247 38.23 4.25 -0.54
N ASN A 248 38.73 4.70 0.61
CA ASN A 248 40.11 5.14 0.75
C ASN A 248 40.82 4.39 1.87
N SER A 249 41.90 3.68 1.53
CA SER A 249 42.77 3.00 2.48
C SER A 249 43.96 3.86 2.86
N GLY A 250 44.05 4.23 4.14
CA GLY A 250 45.25 4.82 4.74
C GLY A 250 46.18 3.77 5.36
N ILE A 251 45.71 2.53 5.59
CA ILE A 251 46.47 1.45 6.24
C ILE A 251 46.18 0.15 5.46
N LEU A 252 47.24 -0.55 5.03
CA LEU A 252 47.25 -1.74 4.14
C LEU A 252 46.55 -3.01 4.71
N THR A 253 45.45 -2.88 5.43
CA THR A 253 44.79 -3.99 6.15
C THR A 253 43.26 -4.02 6.02
N SER A 254 42.63 -3.04 5.38
CA SER A 254 41.18 -3.05 5.20
C SER A 254 40.74 -3.60 3.85
N LYS A 255 39.50 -4.08 3.84
CA LYS A 255 38.79 -4.46 2.63
C LYS A 255 37.37 -3.92 2.71
N ILE A 256 36.96 -3.21 1.66
CA ILE A 256 35.59 -2.72 1.50
C ILE A 256 35.02 -3.33 0.24
N ARG A 257 33.92 -4.05 0.38
CA ARG A 257 33.17 -4.61 -0.73
C ARG A 257 31.79 -3.98 -0.80
N ILE A 258 31.39 -3.47 -1.97
CA ILE A 258 30.00 -3.12 -2.27
C ILE A 258 29.29 -4.40 -2.69
N ASN A 259 28.24 -4.77 -1.95
CA ASN A 259 27.41 -5.93 -2.21
C ASN A 259 26.25 -5.58 -3.15
N SER A 260 25.64 -4.40 -2.96
CA SER A 260 24.66 -3.84 -3.88
C SER A 260 24.64 -2.30 -3.78
N LEU A 261 24.25 -1.66 -4.88
CA LEU A 261 24.13 -0.21 -5.00
C LEU A 261 22.81 0.10 -5.70
N ILE A 262 21.93 0.86 -5.05
CA ILE A 262 20.62 1.25 -5.59
C ILE A 262 20.55 2.77 -5.63
N LEU A 263 20.29 3.34 -6.80
CA LEU A 263 20.20 4.75 -7.09
C LEU A 263 18.93 4.99 -7.91
N TYR A 264 18.13 5.95 -7.46
CA TYR A 264 16.98 6.47 -8.18
C TYR A 264 17.07 7.98 -8.25
N ASP A 265 16.95 8.52 -9.46
CA ASP A 265 16.85 9.96 -9.72
C ASP A 265 15.38 10.38 -9.64
N GLY A 266 15.02 11.07 -8.56
CA GLY A 266 13.68 11.56 -8.31
C GLY A 266 13.29 11.54 -6.84
N LYS A 267 12.07 12.01 -6.57
CA LYS A 267 11.54 12.14 -5.21
C LYS A 267 11.30 10.77 -4.58
N TYR A 268 11.76 10.58 -3.35
CA TYR A 268 11.44 9.41 -2.55
C TYR A 268 10.12 9.62 -1.79
N LEU A 269 9.19 8.68 -1.95
CA LEU A 269 7.96 8.59 -1.20
C LEU A 269 8.14 7.60 -0.05
N GLY A 270 8.06 8.10 1.19
CA GLY A 270 8.03 7.23 2.35
C GLY A 270 6.71 6.47 2.39
N VAL A 271 6.74 5.16 2.15
CA VAL A 271 5.56 4.31 2.31
C VAL A 271 5.50 3.83 3.76
N LYS A 272 4.41 4.17 4.43
CA LYS A 272 4.24 3.89 5.85
C LYS A 272 3.99 2.41 6.11
N GLU A 273 3.00 1.81 5.42
CA GLU A 273 2.50 0.47 5.75
C GLU A 273 1.89 -0.23 4.53
N VAL A 274 1.94 -1.57 4.51
CA VAL A 274 1.21 -2.41 3.54
C VAL A 274 0.05 -3.08 4.24
N GLN A 275 -1.15 -2.87 3.73
CA GLN A 275 -2.40 -3.32 4.33
C GLN A 275 -2.93 -4.54 3.61
N GLN A 276 -3.28 -5.59 4.36
CA GLN A 276 -4.09 -6.67 3.81
C GLN A 276 -5.53 -6.18 3.62
N VAL A 277 -6.04 -6.28 2.39
CA VAL A 277 -7.40 -5.86 2.04
C VAL A 277 -8.25 -6.98 1.44
N GLY A 278 -7.65 -8.02 0.87
CA GLY A 278 -8.36 -9.19 0.35
C GLY A 278 -7.95 -10.50 1.02
N PHE A 279 -8.87 -11.47 1.03
CA PHE A 279 -8.73 -12.77 1.70
C PHE A 279 -8.95 -13.92 0.71
N GLU A 280 -8.06 -14.93 0.72
CA GLU A 280 -8.24 -16.17 -0.06
C GLU A 280 -9.09 -17.20 0.67
N LYS A 281 -9.00 -17.23 2.00
CA LYS A 281 -9.72 -18.17 2.86
C LYS A 281 -10.09 -17.49 4.15
N VAL A 282 -11.34 -17.66 4.57
CA VAL A 282 -11.86 -17.12 5.82
C VAL A 282 -12.52 -18.22 6.63
N ARG A 283 -12.21 -18.27 7.92
CA ARG A 283 -12.86 -19.16 8.91
C ARG A 283 -13.67 -18.31 9.87
N ILE A 284 -14.88 -18.77 10.18
CA ILE A 284 -15.82 -18.05 11.05
C ILE A 284 -16.28 -19.02 12.14
N LYS A 285 -16.34 -18.57 13.38
CA LYS A 285 -16.92 -19.29 14.51
C LYS A 285 -17.77 -18.38 15.38
N ASN A 286 -18.83 -18.96 15.93
CA ASN A 286 -19.72 -18.35 16.92
C ASN A 286 -20.27 -16.97 16.49
N PHE A 287 -20.58 -16.79 15.21
CA PHE A 287 -21.02 -15.53 14.62
C PHE A 287 -22.46 -15.59 14.10
N LYS A 288 -23.40 -14.87 14.71
CA LYS A 288 -24.81 -14.77 14.26
C LYS A 288 -25.46 -16.14 13.96
N GLY A 289 -25.85 -16.43 12.71
CA GLY A 289 -26.40 -17.74 12.34
C GLY A 289 -25.35 -18.86 12.25
N ILE A 290 -24.08 -18.50 12.20
CA ILE A 290 -22.94 -19.38 11.91
C ILE A 290 -22.27 -19.83 13.21
N SER A 291 -22.38 -21.11 13.55
CA SER A 291 -21.60 -21.71 14.64
C SER A 291 -20.16 -21.96 14.22
N GLU A 292 -19.95 -22.49 13.02
CA GLU A 292 -18.65 -22.67 12.38
C GLU A 292 -18.79 -22.71 10.84
N GLY A 293 -17.76 -22.26 10.14
CA GLY A 293 -17.71 -22.30 8.68
C GLY A 293 -16.35 -21.88 8.12
N SER A 294 -16.09 -22.28 6.88
CA SER A 294 -14.95 -21.77 6.11
C SER A 294 -15.33 -21.51 4.67
N ILE A 295 -14.87 -20.39 4.13
CA ILE A 295 -15.06 -19.98 2.73
C ILE A 295 -13.71 -19.79 2.05
N ASP A 296 -13.61 -20.22 0.80
CA ASP A 296 -12.51 -19.87 -0.09
C ASP A 296 -13.01 -18.83 -1.09
N LEU A 297 -12.24 -17.77 -1.32
CA LEU A 297 -12.63 -16.58 -2.09
C LEU A 297 -11.65 -16.30 -3.23
N GLY A 298 -12.15 -15.76 -4.35
CA GLY A 298 -11.40 -15.22 -5.48
C GLY A 298 -11.34 -13.68 -5.46
N LYS A 299 -10.92 -13.05 -6.57
CA LYS A 299 -10.94 -11.58 -6.73
C LYS A 299 -12.39 -11.07 -6.68
N VAL A 300 -13.26 -11.67 -7.49
CA VAL A 300 -14.70 -11.39 -7.55
C VAL A 300 -15.45 -12.64 -7.11
N ASN A 301 -16.45 -12.46 -6.25
CA ASN A 301 -17.25 -13.54 -5.68
C ASN A 301 -18.72 -13.14 -5.68
N VAL A 302 -19.58 -14.01 -6.20
CA VAL A 302 -21.02 -13.88 -6.07
C VAL A 302 -21.55 -14.98 -5.15
N ILE A 303 -22.22 -14.58 -4.07
CA ILE A 303 -22.78 -15.48 -3.08
C ILE A 303 -24.28 -15.61 -3.32
N ILE A 304 -24.71 -16.84 -3.58
CA ILE A 304 -26.11 -17.20 -3.78
C ILE A 304 -26.60 -18.15 -2.68
N GLY A 305 -27.91 -18.22 -2.49
CA GLY A 305 -28.52 -19.09 -1.48
C GLY A 305 -29.91 -18.61 -1.08
N ALA A 306 -30.63 -19.43 -0.33
CA ALA A 306 -31.97 -19.06 0.13
C ALA A 306 -31.94 -17.97 1.21
N ASN A 307 -33.13 -17.53 1.64
CA ASN A 307 -33.25 -16.70 2.83
C ASN A 307 -32.74 -17.47 4.06
N ASN A 308 -32.08 -16.76 4.97
CA ASN A 308 -31.45 -17.32 6.17
C ASN A 308 -30.29 -18.31 5.93
N ALA A 309 -29.81 -18.44 4.69
CA ALA A 309 -28.68 -19.29 4.33
C ALA A 309 -27.30 -18.78 4.81
N GLY A 310 -27.26 -17.60 5.44
CA GLY A 310 -26.03 -17.00 5.97
C GLY A 310 -25.34 -15.97 5.09
N LYS A 311 -25.88 -15.61 3.91
CA LYS A 311 -25.31 -14.64 2.96
C LYS A 311 -24.86 -13.33 3.60
N THR A 312 -25.80 -12.58 4.19
CA THR A 312 -25.49 -11.31 4.88
C THR A 312 -24.54 -11.53 6.07
N SER A 313 -24.68 -12.62 6.83
CA SER A 313 -23.77 -12.91 7.96
C SER A 313 -22.33 -13.16 7.48
N LEU A 314 -22.17 -13.77 6.30
CA LEU A 314 -20.86 -13.97 5.70
C LEU A 314 -20.23 -12.64 5.26
N LEU A 315 -20.99 -11.75 4.63
CA LEU A 315 -20.52 -10.40 4.27
C LEU A 315 -20.14 -9.58 5.52
N GLU A 316 -20.97 -9.59 6.56
CA GLU A 316 -20.66 -8.89 7.81
C GLU A 316 -19.42 -9.44 8.52
N ALA A 317 -19.18 -10.76 8.45
CA ALA A 317 -17.96 -11.36 8.98
C ALA A 317 -16.72 -10.89 8.20
N LEU A 318 -16.80 -10.85 6.87
CA LEU A 318 -15.73 -10.29 6.01
C LEU A 318 -15.48 -8.81 6.30
N TYR A 319 -16.54 -8.05 6.55
CA TYR A 319 -16.47 -6.64 6.90
C TYR A 319 -15.70 -6.41 8.21
N LEU A 320 -16.00 -7.19 9.25
CA LEU A 320 -15.28 -7.14 10.52
C LEU A 320 -13.82 -7.59 10.37
N LEU A 321 -13.56 -8.61 9.55
CA LEU A 321 -12.20 -9.11 9.27
C LEU A 321 -11.33 -8.08 8.55
N ALA A 322 -11.91 -7.36 7.59
CA ALA A 322 -11.23 -6.30 6.84
C ALA A 322 -10.68 -5.24 7.80
N SER A 323 -11.54 -4.65 8.63
CA SER A 323 -11.09 -3.80 9.75
C SER A 323 -12.23 -3.49 10.73
N ALA A 324 -12.29 -4.20 11.85
CA ALA A 324 -13.26 -3.89 12.90
C ALA A 324 -13.10 -2.48 13.52
N GLU A 325 -11.95 -1.83 13.33
CA GLU A 325 -11.64 -0.48 13.83
C GLU A 325 -11.65 0.61 12.75
N GLN A 326 -11.98 0.28 11.49
CA GLN A 326 -12.19 1.33 10.48
C GLN A 326 -13.32 2.25 10.90
N LYS A 327 -13.27 3.52 10.47
CA LYS A 327 -14.34 4.50 10.61
C LYS A 327 -15.16 4.53 9.33
N PRO A 328 -16.28 3.80 9.25
CA PRO A 328 -17.07 3.71 8.03
C PRO A 328 -17.73 5.06 7.71
N ALA A 329 -18.11 5.29 6.46
CA ALA A 329 -18.78 6.52 6.05
C ALA A 329 -20.05 6.76 6.89
N GLY A 330 -20.04 7.78 7.74
CA GLY A 330 -21.15 8.14 8.62
C GLY A 330 -21.24 7.38 9.96
N PHE A 331 -20.19 6.63 10.35
CA PHE A 331 -20.15 5.83 11.58
C PHE A 331 -18.78 5.92 12.28
N ASN A 332 -18.75 5.67 13.60
CA ASN A 332 -17.52 5.72 14.39
C ASN A 332 -16.68 4.45 14.28
N ASP A 333 -17.32 3.28 14.12
CA ASP A 333 -16.65 2.01 13.95
C ASP A 333 -17.53 0.96 13.23
N SER A 334 -16.94 -0.17 12.85
CA SER A 334 -17.65 -1.22 12.11
C SER A 334 -18.85 -1.82 12.86
N ILE A 335 -18.81 -1.95 14.18
CA ILE A 335 -19.95 -2.49 14.95
C ILE A 335 -21.10 -1.49 15.00
N GLU A 336 -20.82 -0.19 15.01
CA GLU A 336 -21.89 0.82 14.91
C GLU A 336 -22.64 0.72 13.59
N LEU A 337 -21.92 0.58 12.47
CA LEU A 337 -22.55 0.36 11.16
C LEU A 337 -23.39 -0.92 11.16
N LEU A 338 -22.83 -2.03 11.65
CA LEU A 338 -23.58 -3.29 11.72
C LEU A 338 -24.80 -3.17 12.64
N ALA A 339 -24.66 -2.56 13.81
CA ALA A 339 -25.78 -2.35 14.72
C ALA A 339 -26.91 -1.52 14.07
N TYR A 340 -26.56 -0.51 13.28
CA TYR A 340 -27.52 0.25 12.50
C TYR A 340 -28.29 -0.62 11.50
N LEU A 341 -27.61 -1.50 10.75
CA LEU A 341 -28.26 -2.48 9.86
C LEU A 341 -29.23 -3.42 10.60
N HIS A 342 -28.95 -3.72 11.87
CA HIS A 342 -29.78 -4.59 12.72
C HIS A 342 -30.84 -3.83 13.53
N GLY A 343 -31.05 -2.53 13.28
CA GLY A 343 -32.04 -1.72 13.99
C GLY A 343 -31.72 -1.53 15.48
N ILE A 344 -30.45 -1.64 15.87
CA ILE A 344 -29.99 -1.46 17.25
C ILE A 344 -29.57 -0.01 17.42
N GLU A 345 -30.53 0.82 17.86
CA GLU A 345 -30.28 2.23 18.16
C GLU A 345 -29.66 2.42 19.54
N ASN A 346 -28.51 3.11 19.60
CA ASN A 346 -27.73 3.42 20.81
C ASN A 346 -27.21 2.16 21.56
N ASN A 347 -25.96 2.22 22.05
CA ASN A 347 -25.29 1.11 22.75
C ASN A 347 -24.99 -0.13 21.89
N ALA A 348 -24.58 0.03 20.62
CA ALA A 348 -24.08 -1.06 19.76
C ALA A 348 -23.08 -1.98 20.50
N GLN A 349 -22.15 -1.37 21.24
CA GLN A 349 -21.16 -2.07 22.06
C GLN A 349 -21.76 -2.89 23.21
N LYS A 350 -23.00 -2.65 23.65
CA LYS A 350 -23.65 -3.44 24.71
C LYS A 350 -24.52 -4.57 24.16
N SER A 351 -24.75 -4.61 22.84
CA SER A 351 -25.56 -5.63 22.20
C SER A 351 -24.81 -6.96 22.07
N ARG A 352 -25.56 -8.06 21.93
CA ARG A 352 -25.04 -9.43 21.78
C ARG A 352 -25.26 -9.97 20.36
N PHE A 353 -25.72 -9.13 19.44
CA PHE A 353 -26.20 -9.55 18.11
C PHE A 353 -25.17 -10.27 17.24
N LEU A 354 -23.86 -10.02 17.47
CA LEU A 354 -22.78 -10.66 16.72
C LEU A 354 -22.55 -12.13 17.11
N PHE A 355 -22.97 -12.55 18.31
CA PHE A 355 -22.66 -13.87 18.84
C PHE A 355 -23.67 -14.91 18.33
N HIS A 356 -23.20 -16.13 18.09
CA HIS A 356 -24.07 -17.20 17.61
C HIS A 356 -25.16 -17.51 18.62
N PHE A 357 -26.42 -17.30 18.21
CA PHE A 357 -27.58 -17.32 19.11
C PHE A 357 -27.33 -16.60 20.45
N TYR A 358 -26.64 -15.46 20.38
CA TYR A 358 -26.30 -14.62 21.53
C TYR A 358 -25.43 -15.32 22.60
N ASN A 359 -24.75 -16.41 22.25
CA ASN A 359 -23.86 -17.13 23.14
C ASN A 359 -22.55 -16.35 23.39
N THR A 360 -22.57 -15.53 24.43
CA THR A 360 -21.44 -14.71 24.87
C THR A 360 -20.40 -15.46 25.70
N GLN A 361 -20.63 -16.74 26.03
CA GLN A 361 -19.65 -17.56 26.76
C GLN A 361 -18.47 -17.96 25.87
N LEU A 362 -18.69 -18.00 24.56
CA LEU A 362 -17.67 -18.23 23.55
C LEU A 362 -17.35 -16.92 22.83
N PRO A 363 -16.09 -16.69 22.43
CA PRO A 363 -15.75 -15.57 21.58
C PRO A 363 -16.30 -15.78 20.16
N VAL A 364 -16.60 -14.69 19.45
CA VAL A 364 -16.61 -14.71 17.98
C VAL A 364 -15.15 -14.79 17.51
N GLU A 365 -14.86 -15.66 16.55
CA GLU A 365 -13.54 -15.75 15.93
C GLU A 365 -13.70 -15.72 14.40
N ILE A 366 -13.10 -14.73 13.76
CA ILE A 366 -13.05 -14.61 12.30
C ILE A 366 -11.59 -14.51 11.89
N GLU A 367 -11.13 -15.44 11.07
CA GLU A 367 -9.72 -15.58 10.69
C GLU A 367 -9.58 -15.54 9.17
N GLY A 368 -8.59 -14.80 8.65
CA GLY A 368 -8.24 -14.85 7.23
C GLY A 368 -6.84 -14.30 6.94
N GLY A 369 -6.04 -15.09 6.23
CA GLY A 369 -4.62 -14.79 6.02
C GLY A 369 -3.87 -14.71 7.35
N LYS A 370 -3.22 -13.57 7.62
CA LYS A 370 -2.53 -13.33 8.90
C LYS A 370 -3.46 -12.74 9.96
N ARG A 371 -4.65 -12.26 9.60
CA ARG A 371 -5.54 -11.52 10.50
C ARG A 371 -6.48 -12.46 11.25
N VAL A 372 -6.63 -12.20 12.55
CA VAL A 372 -7.65 -12.82 13.41
C VAL A 372 -8.39 -11.73 14.16
N VAL A 373 -9.72 -11.71 14.02
CA VAL A 373 -10.62 -10.86 14.78
C VAL A 373 -11.30 -11.71 15.83
N LYS A 374 -11.05 -11.37 17.10
CA LYS A 374 -11.68 -12.01 18.24
C LYS A 374 -12.59 -11.02 18.96
N ILE A 375 -13.87 -11.35 19.09
CA ILE A 375 -14.85 -10.51 19.78
C ILE A 375 -15.34 -11.24 21.02
N THR A 376 -15.16 -10.62 22.19
CA THR A 376 -15.63 -11.13 23.48
C THR A 376 -16.67 -10.18 24.07
N TYR A 377 -17.44 -10.68 25.02
CA TYR A 377 -18.44 -9.88 25.73
C TYR A 377 -18.13 -9.93 27.22
N ASP A 378 -17.73 -8.80 27.78
CA ASP A 378 -17.31 -8.68 29.18
C ASP A 378 -17.83 -7.36 29.77
N ASN A 379 -18.28 -7.39 31.02
CA ASN A 379 -18.88 -6.24 31.71
C ASN A 379 -20.00 -5.55 30.89
N ASN A 380 -20.83 -6.35 30.21
CA ASN A 380 -21.89 -5.90 29.29
C ASN A 380 -21.39 -5.04 28.10
N ILE A 381 -20.15 -5.21 27.69
CA ILE A 381 -19.54 -4.49 26.58
C ILE A 381 -18.80 -5.49 25.67
N ILE A 382 -18.95 -5.30 24.36
CA ILE A 382 -18.18 -5.96 23.32
C ILE A 382 -16.74 -5.46 23.40
N LYS A 383 -15.80 -6.38 23.60
CA LYS A 383 -14.36 -6.14 23.47
C LYS A 383 -13.85 -6.81 22.21
N ARG A 384 -12.92 -6.15 21.52
CA ARG A 384 -12.33 -6.64 20.27
C ARG A 384 -10.83 -6.78 20.47
N VAL A 385 -10.27 -7.87 19.97
CA VAL A 385 -8.83 -8.09 19.88
C VAL A 385 -8.50 -8.42 18.44
N LEU A 386 -7.53 -7.70 17.89
CA LEU A 386 -6.98 -7.91 16.56
C LEU A 386 -5.61 -8.54 16.71
N GLU A 387 -5.42 -9.71 16.11
CA GLU A 387 -4.12 -10.39 16.08
C GLU A 387 -3.61 -10.50 14.63
N GLY A 388 -2.29 -10.45 14.49
CA GLY A 388 -1.57 -10.78 13.25
C GLY A 388 -1.39 -9.65 12.23
N ASP A 389 -1.86 -8.44 12.54
CA ASP A 389 -1.45 -7.21 11.85
C ASP A 389 -0.82 -6.27 12.89
N LYS A 390 0.50 -6.06 12.83
CA LYS A 390 1.24 -5.26 13.84
C LYS A 390 1.01 -3.75 13.67
N GLU A 391 0.46 -3.34 12.54
CA GLU A 391 0.41 -1.96 12.07
C GLU A 391 -0.98 -1.71 11.44
N VAL A 392 -1.97 -1.50 12.32
CA VAL A 392 -3.30 -1.04 11.89
C VAL A 392 -3.37 0.44 12.20
N THR A 393 -3.22 1.27 11.16
CA THR A 393 -3.60 2.68 11.26
C THR A 393 -5.09 2.76 11.63
N LYS A 394 -5.36 3.16 12.87
CA LYS A 394 -6.70 3.16 13.44
C LYS A 394 -7.61 4.13 12.68
N GLY A 395 -8.77 3.64 12.25
CA GLY A 395 -9.80 4.43 11.58
C GLY A 395 -9.72 4.51 10.06
N GLU A 396 -8.67 3.97 9.42
CA GLU A 396 -8.59 3.92 7.96
C GLU A 396 -9.62 2.95 7.35
N GLN A 397 -10.30 3.38 6.28
CA GLN A 397 -11.31 2.57 5.60
C GLN A 397 -10.67 1.55 4.67
N ARG A 398 -10.81 0.27 5.00
CA ARG A 398 -10.29 -0.86 4.19
C ARG A 398 -11.38 -1.48 3.30
N SER A 399 -12.63 -1.39 3.74
CA SER A 399 -13.77 -1.98 3.03
C SER A 399 -14.97 -1.05 2.99
N LEU A 400 -15.74 -1.11 1.91
CA LEU A 400 -17.04 -0.44 1.78
C LEU A 400 -18.16 -1.49 1.81
N PHE A 401 -19.10 -1.32 2.74
CA PHE A 401 -20.26 -2.20 2.89
C PHE A 401 -21.49 -1.55 2.28
N ILE A 402 -22.00 -2.08 1.19
CA ILE A 402 -23.10 -1.48 0.43
C ILE A 402 -24.38 -2.23 0.78
N ASN A 403 -25.35 -1.46 1.27
CA ASN A 403 -26.71 -1.91 1.54
C ASN A 403 -27.64 -0.69 1.43
N SER A 404 -28.84 -0.86 0.88
CA SER A 404 -29.80 0.23 0.66
C SER A 404 -30.15 0.99 1.95
N LEU A 405 -30.14 0.32 3.10
CA LEU A 405 -30.40 0.95 4.40
C LEU A 405 -29.34 1.99 4.79
N LEU A 406 -28.12 1.91 4.25
CA LEU A 406 -27.01 2.83 4.57
C LEU A 406 -27.02 4.10 3.73
N LEU A 407 -27.85 4.17 2.67
CA LEU A 407 -27.82 5.24 1.67
C LEU A 407 -27.91 6.64 2.30
N ARG A 408 -28.81 6.84 3.28
CA ARG A 408 -28.97 8.14 3.96
C ARG A 408 -27.73 8.55 4.76
N LYS A 409 -27.07 7.60 5.44
CA LYS A 409 -25.83 7.85 6.19
C LYS A 409 -24.67 8.17 5.25
N TYR A 410 -24.64 7.49 4.10
CA TYR A 410 -23.63 7.68 3.05
C TYR A 410 -23.76 9.03 2.35
N ILE A 411 -24.98 9.44 1.99
CA ILE A 411 -25.22 10.77 1.44
C ILE A 411 -24.82 11.84 2.46
N SER A 412 -25.19 11.70 3.74
CA SER A 412 -24.77 12.65 4.78
C SER A 412 -23.26 12.70 4.97
N TYR A 413 -22.55 11.56 4.81
CA TYR A 413 -21.09 11.57 4.82
C TYR A 413 -20.52 12.34 3.62
N ILE A 414 -21.08 12.18 2.42
CA ILE A 414 -20.69 12.97 1.24
C ILE A 414 -20.95 14.47 1.49
N GLU A 415 -22.10 14.84 2.05
CA GLU A 415 -22.42 16.24 2.40
C GLU A 415 -21.34 16.87 3.30
N ASN A 416 -20.93 16.14 4.34
CA ASN A 416 -19.91 16.59 5.28
C ASN A 416 -18.50 16.67 4.68
N ASN A 417 -18.24 16.00 3.56
CA ASN A 417 -16.95 15.98 2.86
C ASN A 417 -17.01 16.65 1.48
N TRP A 418 -18.10 17.40 1.20
CA TRP A 418 -18.39 17.90 -0.14
C TRP A 418 -17.31 18.85 -0.67
N GLU A 419 -16.64 19.62 0.19
CA GLU A 419 -15.52 20.49 -0.20
C GLU A 419 -14.40 19.71 -0.92
N THR A 420 -14.08 18.50 -0.43
CA THR A 420 -13.05 17.68 -1.09
C THR A 420 -13.63 16.93 -2.28
N ILE A 421 -14.82 16.32 -2.13
CA ILE A 421 -15.46 15.51 -3.18
C ILE A 421 -15.78 16.34 -4.42
N SER A 422 -16.25 17.58 -4.25
CA SER A 422 -16.57 18.48 -5.37
C SER A 422 -15.36 18.84 -6.25
N ASN A 423 -14.13 18.71 -5.73
CA ASN A 423 -12.91 18.92 -6.50
C ASN A 423 -12.48 17.71 -7.33
N MET A 424 -13.12 16.54 -7.16
CA MET A 424 -12.88 15.34 -7.97
C MET A 424 -13.62 15.45 -9.31
N THR A 425 -13.35 16.51 -10.08
CA THR A 425 -14.16 16.86 -11.25
C THR A 425 -14.13 15.80 -12.35
N ASP A 426 -13.02 15.08 -12.51
CA ASP A 426 -12.91 14.04 -13.53
C ASP A 426 -13.71 12.79 -13.15
N VAL A 427 -13.69 12.42 -11.87
CA VAL A 427 -14.59 11.39 -11.31
C VAL A 427 -16.06 11.77 -11.48
N ILE A 428 -16.44 13.01 -11.15
CA ILE A 428 -17.82 13.47 -11.31
C ILE A 428 -18.24 13.40 -12.79
N LYS A 429 -17.36 13.78 -13.73
CA LYS A 429 -17.63 13.65 -15.16
C LYS A 429 -17.85 12.20 -15.57
N GLU A 430 -16.97 11.29 -15.13
CA GLU A 430 -17.06 9.86 -15.43
C GLU A 430 -18.36 9.26 -14.89
N VAL A 431 -18.68 9.50 -13.62
CA VAL A 431 -19.90 8.96 -12.99
C VAL A 431 -21.17 9.49 -13.65
N ILE A 432 -21.20 10.78 -14.05
CA ILE A 432 -22.35 11.32 -14.79
C ILE A 432 -22.41 10.75 -16.21
N SER A 433 -21.27 10.53 -16.87
CA SER A 433 -21.22 9.85 -18.17
C SER A 433 -21.84 8.44 -18.07
N ASP A 434 -21.46 7.67 -17.05
CA ASP A 434 -22.05 6.35 -16.79
C ASP A 434 -23.56 6.40 -16.59
N ILE A 435 -24.06 7.40 -15.85
CA ILE A 435 -25.49 7.60 -15.66
C ILE A 435 -26.19 7.92 -16.99
N ASN A 436 -25.60 8.79 -17.80
CA ASN A 436 -26.18 9.19 -19.09
C ASN A 436 -26.26 8.01 -20.08
N GLU A 437 -25.34 7.05 -20.02
CA GLU A 437 -25.37 5.87 -20.90
C GLU A 437 -26.51 4.89 -20.59
N VAL A 438 -27.01 4.88 -19.34
CA VAL A 438 -28.11 3.99 -18.92
C VAL A 438 -29.45 4.67 -18.76
N ASN A 439 -29.45 5.99 -18.67
CA ASN A 439 -30.65 6.79 -18.45
C ASN A 439 -31.20 7.38 -19.75
N ASN A 440 -32.51 7.65 -19.78
CA ASN A 440 -33.12 8.36 -20.89
C ASN A 440 -32.94 9.88 -20.77
N GLU A 441 -32.75 10.38 -19.54
CA GLU A 441 -32.42 11.79 -19.30
C GLU A 441 -30.92 12.00 -19.31
N GLU A 442 -30.49 13.06 -19.99
CA GLU A 442 -29.09 13.46 -20.07
C GLU A 442 -28.80 14.56 -19.05
N TYR A 443 -27.77 14.36 -18.24
CA TYR A 443 -27.27 15.31 -17.26
C TYR A 443 -25.93 15.89 -17.72
N ILE A 444 -25.71 17.17 -17.46
CA ILE A 444 -24.38 17.77 -17.62
C ILE A 444 -23.46 17.27 -16.50
N PRO A 445 -22.13 17.18 -16.72
CA PRO A 445 -21.21 16.51 -15.81
C PRO A 445 -20.85 17.39 -14.61
N THR A 446 -21.85 17.71 -13.79
CA THR A 446 -21.72 18.49 -12.58
C THR A 446 -22.79 18.08 -11.57
N ILE A 447 -22.44 18.22 -10.29
CA ILE A 447 -23.33 18.02 -9.17
C ILE A 447 -23.23 19.29 -8.33
N THR A 448 -24.35 19.87 -7.95
CA THR A 448 -24.37 21.08 -7.10
C THR A 448 -24.97 20.75 -5.74
N PHE A 449 -24.47 21.40 -4.68
CA PHE A 449 -24.99 21.30 -3.33
C PHE A 449 -25.62 22.63 -2.95
N GLU A 450 -26.95 22.71 -3.03
CA GLU A 450 -27.70 23.96 -3.00
C GLU A 450 -28.88 23.88 -2.03
N PRO A 451 -29.35 25.01 -1.47
CA PRO A 451 -30.49 25.03 -0.56
C PRO A 451 -31.80 24.66 -1.27
N PHE A 452 -32.62 23.85 -0.60
CA PHE A 452 -34.00 23.52 -0.92
C PHE A 452 -34.85 23.52 0.36
N GLY A 453 -35.85 24.40 0.45
CA GLY A 453 -36.73 24.45 1.62
C GLY A 453 -36.01 24.71 2.95
N GLY A 454 -34.85 25.37 2.92
CA GLY A 454 -34.04 25.70 4.10
C GLY A 454 -32.95 24.67 4.47
N GLN A 455 -32.83 23.57 3.72
CA GLN A 455 -31.77 22.57 3.90
C GLN A 455 -31.01 22.37 2.59
N ASN A 456 -29.70 22.14 2.65
CA ASN A 456 -28.93 21.86 1.43
C ASN A 456 -29.20 20.45 0.93
N THR A 457 -29.21 20.28 -0.39
CA THR A 457 -29.36 18.98 -1.06
C THR A 457 -28.53 18.97 -2.34
N PHE A 458 -28.18 17.77 -2.79
CA PHE A 458 -27.54 17.60 -4.09
C PHE A 458 -28.55 17.74 -5.23
N TYR A 459 -28.08 18.32 -6.34
CA TYR A 459 -28.79 18.39 -7.61
C TYR A 459 -27.92 17.88 -8.74
N LEU A 460 -28.56 17.18 -9.68
CA LEU A 460 -28.03 16.95 -11.01
C LEU A 460 -28.67 17.98 -11.94
N MET A 461 -27.88 18.54 -12.85
CA MET A 461 -28.38 19.47 -13.86
C MET A 461 -28.58 18.73 -15.17
N ARG A 462 -29.77 18.82 -15.73
CA ARG A 462 -30.15 18.25 -17.03
C ARG A 462 -29.53 19.07 -18.16
N SER A 463 -29.40 18.45 -19.33
CA SER A 463 -28.93 19.13 -20.55
C SER A 463 -29.84 20.31 -20.98
N ASP A 464 -31.13 20.33 -20.57
CA ASP A 464 -32.05 21.46 -20.77
C ASP A 464 -31.91 22.59 -19.72
N GLY A 465 -30.91 22.51 -18.84
CA GLY A 465 -30.62 23.51 -17.80
C GLY A 465 -31.52 23.42 -16.55
N LYS A 466 -32.49 22.49 -16.51
CA LYS A 466 -33.28 22.24 -15.30
C LYS A 466 -32.49 21.41 -14.30
N ARG A 467 -32.85 21.51 -13.04
CA ARG A 467 -32.22 20.78 -11.94
C ARG A 467 -33.17 19.75 -11.36
N VAL A 468 -32.64 18.60 -10.99
CA VAL A 468 -33.38 17.52 -10.30
C VAL A 468 -32.65 17.21 -9.01
N ARG A 469 -33.36 17.20 -7.88
CA ARG A 469 -32.74 16.84 -6.59
C ARG A 469 -32.35 15.37 -6.61
N LEU A 470 -31.23 15.03 -5.96
CA LEU A 470 -30.80 13.65 -5.80
C LEU A 470 -31.91 12.75 -5.26
N PHE A 471 -32.63 13.22 -4.22
CA PHE A 471 -33.72 12.47 -3.61
C PHE A 471 -35.00 12.35 -4.46
N ASP A 472 -35.09 13.08 -5.58
CA ASP A 472 -36.18 12.98 -6.55
C ASP A 472 -35.83 12.05 -7.73
N LEU A 473 -34.58 11.56 -7.79
CA LEU A 473 -34.17 10.56 -8.77
C LEU A 473 -34.66 9.16 -8.38
N GLY A 474 -34.70 8.24 -9.34
CA GLY A 474 -34.94 6.83 -9.05
C GLY A 474 -33.88 6.27 -8.09
N GLU A 475 -34.29 5.41 -7.16
CA GLU A 475 -33.44 4.92 -6.07
C GLU A 475 -32.16 4.23 -6.57
N GLY A 476 -32.22 3.46 -7.65
CA GLY A 476 -31.03 2.86 -8.25
C GLY A 476 -29.97 3.89 -8.67
N LEU A 477 -30.37 5.03 -9.25
CA LEU A 477 -29.43 6.11 -9.58
C LEU A 477 -28.85 6.77 -8.33
N GLN A 478 -29.66 6.91 -7.26
CA GLN A 478 -29.16 7.42 -5.98
C GLN A 478 -28.10 6.49 -5.39
N ILE A 479 -28.34 5.18 -5.41
CA ILE A 479 -27.39 4.15 -4.94
C ILE A 479 -26.11 4.21 -5.77
N PHE A 480 -26.22 4.14 -7.10
CA PHE A 480 -25.06 4.13 -7.99
C PHE A 480 -24.19 5.38 -7.81
N LEU A 481 -24.81 6.58 -7.85
CA LEU A 481 -24.08 7.83 -7.68
C LEU A 481 -23.38 7.89 -6.32
N THR A 482 -24.09 7.54 -5.24
CA THR A 482 -23.53 7.58 -3.88
C THR A 482 -22.38 6.59 -3.73
N VAL A 483 -22.56 5.36 -4.20
CA VAL A 483 -21.55 4.29 -4.09
C VAL A 483 -20.32 4.61 -4.93
N ARG A 484 -20.47 5.09 -6.18
CA ARG A 484 -19.35 5.47 -7.03
C ARG A 484 -18.55 6.62 -6.43
N LEU A 485 -19.22 7.69 -5.97
CA LEU A 485 -18.53 8.80 -5.30
C LEU A 485 -17.83 8.37 -4.01
N LEU A 486 -18.46 7.52 -3.20
CA LEU A 486 -17.83 6.99 -1.99
C LEU A 486 -16.63 6.11 -2.31
N TYR A 487 -16.74 5.20 -3.27
CA TYR A 487 -15.61 4.36 -3.67
C TYR A 487 -14.44 5.22 -4.15
N GLU A 488 -14.70 6.21 -5.01
CA GLU A 488 -13.66 7.06 -5.55
C GLU A 488 -13.00 7.93 -4.47
N PHE A 489 -13.79 8.40 -3.50
CA PHE A 489 -13.28 9.21 -2.39
C PHE A 489 -12.50 8.38 -1.35
N LEU A 490 -12.91 7.13 -1.12
CA LEU A 490 -12.36 6.28 -0.05
C LEU A 490 -11.34 5.26 -0.53
N LYS A 491 -11.41 4.89 -1.82
CA LYS A 491 -10.65 3.83 -2.51
C LYS A 491 -10.52 2.55 -1.68
N PRO A 492 -11.62 1.92 -1.21
CA PRO A 492 -11.58 0.71 -0.38
C PRO A 492 -10.98 -0.47 -1.17
N GLY A 493 -10.18 -1.30 -0.50
CA GLY A 493 -9.60 -2.50 -1.12
C GLY A 493 -10.51 -3.74 -1.09
N LEU A 494 -11.67 -3.64 -0.42
CA LEU A 494 -12.71 -4.66 -0.37
C LEU A 494 -14.10 -4.03 -0.51
N ILE A 495 -14.88 -4.49 -1.49
CA ILE A 495 -16.28 -4.11 -1.66
C ILE A 495 -17.17 -5.28 -1.24
N LEU A 496 -18.12 -5.00 -0.35
CA LEU A 496 -19.10 -5.95 0.14
C LEU A 496 -20.49 -5.42 -0.20
N TRP A 497 -21.15 -5.96 -1.22
CA TRP A 497 -22.47 -5.48 -1.63
C TRP A 497 -23.54 -6.51 -1.30
N ASP A 498 -24.40 -6.19 -0.33
CA ASP A 498 -25.49 -7.07 0.05
C ASP A 498 -26.75 -6.75 -0.78
N ASP A 499 -27.32 -7.78 -1.40
CA ASP A 499 -28.51 -7.72 -2.27
C ASP A 499 -28.31 -6.74 -3.44
N ILE A 500 -27.34 -7.05 -4.31
CA ILE A 500 -26.88 -6.12 -5.36
C ILE A 500 -27.99 -5.67 -6.30
N GLU A 501 -28.96 -6.53 -6.61
CA GLU A 501 -30.08 -6.23 -7.50
C GLU A 501 -31.13 -5.28 -6.91
N SER A 502 -31.08 -5.07 -5.59
CA SER A 502 -32.11 -4.33 -4.86
C SER A 502 -32.25 -2.90 -5.41
N HIS A 503 -33.40 -2.59 -5.99
CA HIS A 503 -33.74 -1.28 -6.57
C HIS A 503 -32.95 -0.89 -7.84
N LEU A 504 -32.19 -1.81 -8.45
CA LEU A 504 -31.46 -1.58 -9.70
C LEU A 504 -32.21 -2.12 -10.91
N ASN A 505 -32.15 -1.40 -12.04
CA ASN A 505 -32.61 -1.92 -13.32
C ASN A 505 -31.45 -2.66 -14.03
N PRO A 506 -31.75 -3.51 -15.04
CA PRO A 506 -30.71 -4.31 -15.71
C PRO A 506 -29.60 -3.49 -16.37
N LYS A 507 -29.92 -2.32 -16.96
CA LYS A 507 -28.92 -1.45 -17.59
C LYS A 507 -27.90 -0.93 -16.58
N LEU A 508 -28.38 -0.46 -15.44
CA LEU A 508 -27.54 0.07 -14.37
C LEU A 508 -26.70 -1.02 -13.73
N LEU A 509 -27.27 -2.21 -13.54
CA LEU A 509 -26.54 -3.38 -13.07
C LEU A 509 -25.38 -3.73 -14.02
N GLY A 510 -25.62 -3.74 -15.34
CA GLY A 510 -24.56 -3.95 -16.32
C GLY A 510 -23.40 -2.94 -16.20
N ARG A 511 -23.68 -1.66 -15.88
CA ARG A 511 -22.62 -0.67 -15.61
C ARG A 511 -21.86 -0.92 -14.32
N ILE A 512 -22.55 -1.39 -13.29
CA ILE A 512 -21.90 -1.75 -12.02
C ILE A 512 -20.98 -2.96 -12.22
N ILE A 513 -21.42 -3.96 -12.98
CA ILE A 513 -20.60 -5.13 -13.31
C ILE A 513 -19.38 -4.71 -14.14
N ALA A 514 -19.55 -3.84 -15.14
CA ALA A 514 -18.42 -3.31 -15.90
C ALA A 514 -17.42 -2.57 -15.00
N TRP A 515 -17.92 -1.70 -14.12
CA TRP A 515 -17.08 -0.98 -13.15
C TRP A 515 -16.31 -1.92 -12.20
N PHE A 516 -16.86 -3.08 -11.83
CA PHE A 516 -16.16 -4.03 -10.98
C PHE A 516 -14.85 -4.56 -11.58
N ASP A 517 -14.70 -4.58 -12.91
CA ASP A 517 -13.46 -5.02 -13.55
C ASP A 517 -12.32 -4.02 -13.30
N ASP A 518 -12.64 -2.73 -13.29
CA ASP A 518 -11.73 -1.60 -13.07
C ASP A 518 -11.26 -1.47 -11.60
N ILE A 519 -11.79 -2.31 -10.70
CA ILE A 519 -11.48 -2.23 -9.28
C ILE A 519 -10.28 -3.15 -8.97
N PRO A 520 -9.16 -2.60 -8.47
CA PRO A 520 -7.98 -3.38 -8.08
C PRO A 520 -8.21 -4.24 -6.82
N GLY A 521 -9.28 -3.97 -6.07
CA GLY A 521 -9.64 -4.64 -4.83
C GLY A 521 -10.36 -5.99 -5.00
N GLN A 522 -10.78 -6.55 -3.86
CA GLN A 522 -11.62 -7.74 -3.79
C GLN A 522 -13.09 -7.32 -3.76
N ILE A 523 -13.94 -8.07 -4.46
CA ILE A 523 -15.37 -7.82 -4.53
C ILE A 523 -16.12 -9.07 -4.08
N VAL A 524 -17.06 -8.89 -3.16
CA VAL A 524 -17.95 -9.95 -2.69
C VAL A 524 -19.36 -9.40 -2.66
N VAL A 525 -20.23 -9.99 -3.46
CA VAL A 525 -21.62 -9.56 -3.57
C VAL A 525 -22.56 -10.69 -3.23
N THR A 526 -23.75 -10.37 -2.73
CA THR A 526 -24.83 -11.33 -2.57
C THR A 526 -25.95 -11.00 -3.55
N THR A 527 -26.61 -12.05 -4.02
CA THR A 527 -27.78 -11.93 -4.87
C THR A 527 -28.74 -13.10 -4.64
N HIS A 528 -30.02 -12.85 -4.83
CA HIS A 528 -31.08 -13.84 -4.88
C HIS A 528 -31.48 -14.16 -6.32
N ASN A 529 -31.09 -13.31 -7.28
CA ASN A 529 -31.31 -13.45 -8.70
C ASN A 529 -30.17 -14.24 -9.38
N LEU A 530 -30.50 -15.36 -10.02
CA LEU A 530 -29.52 -16.21 -10.67
C LEU A 530 -29.02 -15.63 -12.00
N ASP A 531 -29.85 -14.86 -12.71
CA ASP A 531 -29.45 -14.18 -13.96
C ASP A 531 -28.35 -13.14 -13.66
N VAL A 532 -28.50 -12.42 -12.54
CA VAL A 532 -27.49 -11.47 -12.06
C VAL A 532 -26.20 -12.18 -11.65
N ALA A 533 -26.31 -13.34 -11.02
CA ALA A 533 -25.14 -14.14 -10.68
C ALA A 533 -24.42 -14.66 -11.93
N GLU A 534 -25.16 -15.08 -12.95
CA GLU A 534 -24.63 -15.52 -14.25
C GLU A 534 -23.89 -14.37 -14.95
N ASP A 535 -24.53 -13.20 -15.08
CA ASP A 535 -23.92 -12.01 -15.68
C ASP A 535 -22.56 -11.66 -15.02
N ILE A 536 -22.49 -11.74 -13.69
CA ILE A 536 -21.26 -11.47 -12.92
C ILE A 536 -20.20 -12.54 -13.16
N VAL A 537 -20.60 -13.82 -13.20
CA VAL A 537 -19.67 -14.94 -13.44
C VAL A 537 -19.11 -14.87 -14.85
N GLU A 538 -19.94 -14.68 -15.85
CA GLU A 538 -19.53 -14.66 -17.26
C GLU A 538 -18.69 -13.42 -17.60
N THR A 539 -19.07 -12.25 -17.08
CA THR A 539 -18.38 -10.99 -17.40
C THR A 539 -17.03 -10.88 -16.66
N LEU A 540 -16.97 -11.29 -15.40
CA LEU A 540 -15.82 -11.03 -14.52
C LEU A 540 -15.00 -12.27 -14.16
N GLY A 541 -15.39 -13.46 -14.64
CA GLY A 541 -14.80 -14.73 -14.20
C GLY A 541 -14.97 -14.95 -12.69
N ALA A 542 -16.08 -14.48 -12.13
CA ALA A 542 -16.32 -14.51 -10.69
C ALA A 542 -16.54 -15.94 -10.17
N ARG A 543 -16.15 -16.19 -8.91
CA ARG A 543 -16.52 -17.44 -8.24
C ARG A 543 -17.97 -17.38 -7.79
N CYS A 544 -18.78 -18.35 -8.19
CA CYS A 544 -20.14 -18.50 -7.71
C CYS A 544 -20.18 -19.44 -6.50
N LEU A 545 -20.59 -18.91 -5.34
CA LEU A 545 -20.57 -19.61 -4.06
C LEU A 545 -21.99 -19.76 -3.54
N ALA A 546 -22.54 -20.97 -3.61
CA ALA A 546 -23.82 -21.30 -3.02
C ALA A 546 -23.63 -21.62 -1.53
N VAL A 547 -24.42 -20.98 -0.66
CA VAL A 547 -24.32 -21.12 0.80
C VAL A 547 -25.62 -21.61 1.43
N ASP A 548 -25.52 -22.33 2.55
CA ASP A 548 -26.62 -22.69 3.44
C ASP A 548 -26.14 -22.93 4.87
N ILE A 549 -27.05 -22.87 5.85
CA ILE A 549 -26.76 -23.16 7.26
C ILE A 549 -27.53 -24.43 7.67
N LYS A 550 -26.79 -25.48 8.06
CA LYS A 550 -27.40 -26.71 8.59
C LYS A 550 -27.84 -26.55 10.05
N SER A 551 -28.63 -27.52 10.51
CA SER A 551 -28.96 -27.69 11.93
C SER A 551 -27.71 -27.58 12.81
N GLY A 552 -27.79 -26.78 13.87
CA GLY A 552 -26.66 -26.45 14.74
C GLY A 552 -25.76 -25.31 14.24
N GLY A 553 -26.15 -24.58 13.19
CA GLY A 553 -25.48 -23.35 12.76
C GLY A 553 -24.28 -23.55 11.83
N LYS A 554 -24.00 -24.78 11.39
CA LYS A 554 -22.82 -25.06 10.54
C LYS A 554 -23.03 -24.51 9.13
N LEU A 555 -22.18 -23.57 8.71
CA LEU A 555 -22.19 -23.00 7.37
C LEU A 555 -21.61 -24.01 6.37
N ILE A 556 -22.34 -24.24 5.29
CA ILE A 556 -21.93 -25.08 4.17
C ILE A 556 -21.87 -24.23 2.93
N ILE A 557 -20.81 -24.44 2.16
CA ILE A 557 -20.52 -23.69 0.95
C ILE A 557 -20.17 -24.69 -0.14
N ARG A 558 -20.76 -24.51 -1.32
CA ARG A 558 -20.39 -25.22 -2.54
C ARG A 558 -20.11 -24.19 -3.61
N GLU A 559 -18.97 -24.33 -4.28
CA GLU A 559 -18.70 -23.57 -5.49
C GLU A 559 -19.50 -24.18 -6.65
N ILE A 560 -20.10 -23.31 -7.45
CA ILE A 560 -20.80 -23.66 -8.67
C ILE A 560 -19.85 -23.35 -9.82
N GLU A 561 -19.22 -24.39 -10.36
CA GLU A 561 -18.20 -24.24 -11.42
C GLU A 561 -18.79 -23.79 -12.76
N ASP A 562 -20.03 -24.20 -13.07
CA ASP A 562 -20.71 -23.93 -14.34
C ASP A 562 -22.17 -23.55 -14.06
N LEU A 563 -22.38 -22.28 -13.70
CA LEU A 563 -23.70 -21.74 -13.36
C LEU A 563 -24.64 -21.77 -14.57
N SER A 564 -24.15 -21.37 -15.75
CA SER A 564 -24.94 -21.30 -16.98
C SER A 564 -25.54 -22.66 -17.34
N LYS A 565 -24.79 -23.75 -17.18
CA LYS A 565 -25.32 -25.11 -17.37
C LYS A 565 -26.48 -25.47 -16.44
N TYR A 566 -26.48 -25.03 -15.18
CA TYR A 566 -27.63 -25.27 -14.31
C TYR A 566 -28.87 -24.54 -14.82
N LEU A 567 -28.71 -23.29 -15.28
CA LEU A 567 -29.79 -22.46 -15.79
C LEU A 567 -30.33 -22.98 -17.12
N GLU A 568 -29.47 -23.41 -18.05
CA GLU A 568 -29.86 -24.07 -19.30
C GLU A 568 -30.68 -25.34 -19.07
N LEU A 569 -30.38 -26.09 -18.01
CA LEU A 569 -31.12 -27.29 -17.61
C LEU A 569 -32.37 -26.99 -16.78
N GLY A 570 -32.66 -25.72 -16.45
CA GLY A 570 -33.77 -25.31 -15.60
C GLY A 570 -33.62 -25.76 -14.14
N LEU A 571 -32.40 -26.03 -13.69
CA LEU A 571 -32.08 -26.50 -12.34
C LEU A 571 -31.68 -25.32 -11.45
N ASP A 572 -32.13 -25.32 -10.20
CA ASP A 572 -31.69 -24.35 -9.21
C ASP A 572 -30.36 -24.82 -8.56
N PRO A 573 -29.22 -24.14 -8.83
CA PRO A 573 -27.91 -24.54 -8.30
C PRO A 573 -27.84 -24.46 -6.77
N ARG A 574 -28.74 -23.71 -6.12
CA ARG A 574 -28.78 -23.56 -4.64
C ARG A 574 -29.14 -24.88 -3.95
N VAL A 575 -29.78 -25.81 -4.66
CA VAL A 575 -30.20 -27.13 -4.16
C VAL A 575 -29.00 -28.02 -3.82
N ILE A 576 -27.87 -27.84 -4.51
CA ILE A 576 -26.65 -28.64 -4.34
C ILE A 576 -26.10 -28.53 -2.91
N VAL A 577 -26.22 -27.35 -2.29
CA VAL A 577 -25.74 -27.09 -0.93
C VAL A 577 -26.60 -27.82 0.10
N ARG A 578 -27.89 -28.03 -0.20
CA ARG A 578 -28.86 -28.71 0.64
C ARG A 578 -28.71 -30.23 0.64
N GLY A 579 -28.02 -30.78 -0.36
CA GLY A 579 -27.83 -32.22 -0.51
C GLY A 579 -29.11 -32.94 -0.97
N GLU A 580 -30.06 -32.20 -1.56
CA GLU A 580 -31.20 -32.78 -2.26
C GLU A 580 -30.68 -33.28 -3.61
N THR A 581 -30.63 -34.60 -3.79
CA THR A 581 -30.39 -35.21 -5.10
C THR A 581 -31.50 -34.74 -6.05
N VAL A 582 -31.13 -34.05 -7.13
CA VAL A 582 -32.00 -33.78 -8.27
C VAL A 582 -32.40 -35.15 -8.83
N GLY A 583 -33.64 -35.56 -8.57
CA GLY A 583 -34.20 -36.86 -8.93
C GLY A 583 -34.80 -36.89 -10.32
#